data_AF-A0A9Q1BPT9-F1
#
_entry.id   AF-A0A9Q1BPT9-F1
#
_cell.length_a   1.000
_cell.length_b   1.000
_cell.length_c   1.000
_cell.angle_alpha   90.00
_cell.angle_beta   90.00
_cell.angle_gamma   90.00
#
_symmetry.space_group_name_H-M   'P 1'
#
loop_
_entity.id
_entity.type
_entity.pdbx_description
1 polymer ?
#
loop_
_entity_poly.entity_id
_entity_poly.type
_entity_poly.pdbx_seq_one_letter_code
_entity_poly.pdbx_strand_id
1 'polypeptide(L)'
;MNVFKNGCWGSYRHQILKEVEHIRTHSTFPEEFSAAPQNAYVDVLTPGDFSSLRWIHSPVTPTSRERCTVHYSSLNFRDVMLASGKLPAEALRGKVIYFVCKDLAHKECLIGIEFAGRNSEGKRVMGVVENQGLASEVFAEPYFLFDVPESWSLEDAATVPAVYCTVYYALVVRGHIKRGDSILIHSGSGGVGQAAIAVALSYGCKIYTTVGG
;
A
#
# COMPACT_ATOMS: atom_id res chain seq x y z
N MET A 1 29.38 -43.37 -7.81
CA MET A 1 29.51 -43.29 -6.35
C MET A 1 28.38 -44.11 -5.75
N ASN A 2 28.71 -45.19 -5.02
CA ASN A 2 27.73 -46.09 -4.41
C ASN A 2 27.44 -45.58 -3.00
N VAL A 3 26.16 -45.40 -2.66
CA VAL A 3 25.69 -44.87 -1.37
C VAL A 3 24.78 -45.91 -0.76
N PHE A 4 25.02 -46.28 0.50
CA PHE A 4 24.15 -47.20 1.23
C PHE A 4 23.41 -46.44 2.32
N LYS A 5 22.07 -46.43 2.28
CA LYS A 5 21.22 -45.74 3.26
C LYS A 5 19.99 -46.60 3.57
N ASN A 6 19.68 -46.78 4.86
CA ASN A 6 18.53 -47.55 5.35
C ASN A 6 18.38 -48.96 4.74
N GLY A 7 19.49 -49.67 4.55
CA GLY A 7 19.46 -51.03 3.99
C GLY A 7 19.48 -51.10 2.46
N CYS A 8 19.50 -49.96 1.75
CA CYS A 8 19.41 -49.91 0.29
C CYS A 8 20.66 -49.26 -0.33
N TRP A 9 21.18 -49.88 -1.38
CA TRP A 9 22.23 -49.29 -2.23
C TRP A 9 21.61 -48.35 -3.27
N GLY A 10 22.28 -47.22 -3.52
CA GLY A 10 21.87 -46.23 -4.49
C GLY A 10 23.01 -45.28 -4.88
N SER A 11 22.64 -44.15 -5.48
CA SER A 11 23.57 -43.08 -5.83
C SER A 11 22.87 -41.73 -5.72
N TYR A 12 23.60 -40.67 -5.45
CA TYR A 12 23.04 -39.32 -5.54
C TYR A 12 22.75 -38.98 -7.01
N ARG A 13 21.53 -38.53 -7.27
CA ARG A 13 21.06 -38.10 -8.58
C ARG A 13 20.48 -36.70 -8.45
N HIS A 14 20.81 -35.84 -9.39
CA HIS A 14 20.10 -34.57 -9.54
C HIS A 14 18.71 -34.89 -10.09
N GLN A 15 17.69 -34.36 -9.44
CA GLN A 15 16.33 -34.33 -9.97
C GLN A 15 16.02 -32.89 -10.36
N ILE A 16 15.40 -32.72 -11.52
CA ILE A 16 14.88 -31.42 -11.93
C ILE A 16 13.72 -31.11 -11.01
N LEU A 17 13.87 -30.06 -10.20
CA LEU A 17 12.74 -29.51 -9.48
C LEU A 17 11.77 -28.99 -10.54
N LYS A 18 10.55 -29.54 -10.57
CA LYS A 18 9.49 -28.94 -11.38
C LYS A 18 9.33 -27.51 -10.86
N GLU A 19 9.40 -26.53 -11.75
CA GLU A 19 9.11 -25.14 -11.38
C GLU A 19 7.75 -25.11 -10.69
N VAL A 20 7.77 -24.64 -9.47
CA VAL A 20 6.58 -24.53 -8.64
C VAL A 20 5.89 -23.24 -9.07
N GLU A 21 5.11 -23.29 -10.15
CA GLU A 21 4.12 -22.25 -10.47
C GLU A 21 2.99 -22.29 -9.42
N HIS A 22 3.24 -21.84 -8.19
CA HIS A 22 2.18 -21.46 -7.25
C HIS A 22 1.98 -19.95 -7.43
N ILE A 23 0.88 -19.41 -7.94
CA ILE A 23 -0.55 -19.73 -7.74
C ILE A 23 -1.29 -19.49 -9.08
N ARG A 24 -1.77 -20.55 -9.75
CA ARG A 24 -2.92 -20.46 -10.66
C ARG A 24 -4.15 -20.85 -9.84
N THR A 25 -5.19 -20.04 -9.88
CA THR A 25 -6.38 -20.08 -9.00
C THR A 25 -7.28 -21.33 -9.12
N HIS A 26 -6.84 -22.42 -9.76
CA HIS A 26 -7.64 -23.63 -9.89
C HIS A 26 -6.79 -24.91 -9.94
N SER A 27 -6.24 -25.33 -8.80
CA SER A 27 -5.96 -26.75 -8.55
C SER A 27 -5.65 -26.96 -7.07
N THR A 28 -6.42 -27.85 -6.45
CA THR A 28 -6.36 -28.37 -5.08
C THR A 28 -4.94 -28.45 -4.50
N PHE A 29 -4.72 -27.71 -3.40
CA PHE A 29 -3.55 -27.84 -2.55
C PHE A 29 -3.54 -29.21 -1.82
N PRO A 30 -2.38 -29.83 -1.57
CA PRO A 30 -2.24 -30.84 -0.53
C PRO A 30 -2.65 -30.21 0.82
N GLU A 31 -3.45 -30.91 1.62
CA GLU A 31 -4.03 -30.41 2.89
C GLU A 31 -2.99 -29.85 3.88
N GLU A 32 -1.71 -30.24 3.76
CA GLU A 32 -0.60 -29.77 4.60
C GLU A 32 -0.20 -28.30 4.37
N PHE A 33 -0.59 -27.68 3.25
CA PHE A 33 -0.38 -26.25 2.95
C PHE A 33 -1.69 -25.43 2.95
N SER A 34 -2.78 -25.98 3.51
CA SER A 34 -4.13 -25.41 3.46
C SER A 34 -4.35 -24.15 4.33
N ALA A 35 -3.37 -23.73 5.13
CA ALA A 35 -3.46 -22.47 5.84
C ALA A 35 -3.25 -21.32 4.84
N ALA A 36 -4.32 -20.65 4.44
CA ALA A 36 -4.22 -19.38 3.72
C ALA A 36 -3.23 -18.47 4.48
N PRO A 37 -2.26 -17.84 3.79
CA PRO A 37 -1.34 -16.93 4.47
C PRO A 37 -2.16 -15.87 5.20
N GLN A 38 -2.00 -15.76 6.52
CA GLN A 38 -2.76 -14.80 7.31
C GLN A 38 -2.50 -13.36 6.81
N ASN A 39 -1.26 -13.09 6.37
CA ASN A 39 -0.80 -11.78 5.91
C ASN A 39 -0.23 -11.85 4.49
N ALA A 40 -0.75 -10.99 3.60
CA ALA A 40 -0.29 -10.85 2.22
C ALA A 40 -0.40 -9.39 1.76
N TYR A 41 0.45 -9.01 0.80
CA TYR A 41 0.40 -7.71 0.11
C TYR A 41 0.50 -7.90 -1.40
N VAL A 42 0.09 -6.90 -2.17
CA VAL A 42 0.24 -6.89 -3.63
C VAL A 42 1.54 -6.19 -4.01
N ASP A 43 2.32 -6.79 -4.92
CA ASP A 43 3.48 -6.15 -5.54
C ASP A 43 3.56 -6.44 -7.03
N VAL A 44 4.35 -5.62 -7.74
CA VAL A 44 4.67 -5.75 -9.15
C VAL A 44 6.04 -6.42 -9.28
N LEU A 45 6.04 -7.65 -9.78
CA LEU A 45 7.28 -8.42 -9.93
C LEU A 45 8.17 -7.83 -11.03
N THR A 46 7.56 -7.31 -12.09
CA THR A 46 8.25 -6.70 -13.24
C THR A 46 7.69 -5.30 -13.52
N PRO A 47 8.37 -4.23 -13.09
CA PRO A 47 7.92 -2.86 -13.36
C PRO A 47 7.70 -2.61 -14.86
N GLY A 48 6.57 -2.01 -15.21
CA GLY A 48 6.12 -1.81 -16.59
C GLY A 48 5.17 -2.90 -17.10
N ASP A 49 5.08 -4.04 -16.42
CA ASP A 49 4.16 -5.13 -16.76
C ASP A 49 3.14 -5.38 -15.64
N PHE A 50 1.92 -4.87 -15.84
CA PHE A 50 0.83 -5.08 -14.90
C PHE A 50 0.37 -6.54 -14.79
N SER A 51 0.68 -7.40 -15.77
CA SER A 51 0.37 -8.84 -15.68
C SER A 51 1.22 -9.56 -14.62
N SER A 52 2.27 -8.90 -14.14
CA SER A 52 3.16 -9.38 -13.08
C SER A 52 2.67 -9.04 -11.65
N LEU A 53 1.53 -8.36 -11.51
CA LEU A 53 0.91 -8.09 -10.20
C LEU A 53 0.51 -9.39 -9.49
N ARG A 54 1.01 -9.62 -8.28
CA ARG A 54 0.71 -10.83 -7.50
C ARG A 54 0.51 -10.50 -6.03
N TRP A 55 -0.32 -11.31 -5.38
CA TRP A 55 -0.32 -11.41 -3.92
C TRP A 55 0.94 -12.15 -3.47
N ILE A 56 1.70 -11.52 -2.58
CA ILE A 56 2.92 -12.03 -1.98
C ILE A 56 2.67 -12.19 -0.49
N HIS A 57 3.09 -13.32 0.07
CA HIS A 57 3.03 -13.54 1.51
C HIS A 57 3.91 -12.53 2.26
N SER A 58 3.39 -11.94 3.33
CA SER A 58 4.15 -11.07 4.21
C SER A 58 4.67 -11.87 5.42
N PRO A 59 5.99 -12.08 5.54
CA PRO A 59 6.55 -12.89 6.62
C PRO A 59 6.80 -12.11 7.92
N VAL A 60 6.59 -10.78 7.95
CA VAL A 60 7.03 -9.93 9.08
C VAL A 60 5.86 -9.21 9.74
N THR A 61 5.83 -9.31 11.07
CA THR A 61 4.94 -8.58 11.98
C THR A 61 5.80 -7.66 12.86
N PRO A 62 5.88 -6.34 12.57
CA PRO A 62 6.51 -5.36 13.43
C PRO A 62 5.91 -5.36 14.85
N THR A 63 6.75 -5.22 15.88
CA THR A 63 6.32 -5.26 17.28
C THR A 63 5.90 -3.91 17.86
N SER A 64 6.26 -2.79 17.21
CA SER A 64 6.06 -1.42 17.74
C SER A 64 4.98 -0.60 17.03
N ARG A 65 4.26 -1.19 16.08
CA ARG A 65 3.24 -0.51 15.26
C ARG A 65 1.86 -1.10 15.52
N GLU A 66 0.82 -0.30 15.33
CA GLU A 66 -0.56 -0.75 15.51
C GLU A 66 -0.97 -1.65 14.34
N ARG A 67 -1.32 -2.90 14.65
CA ARG A 67 -1.81 -3.85 13.65
C ARG A 67 -3.24 -3.51 13.26
N CYS A 68 -3.46 -3.34 11.96
CA CYS A 68 -4.77 -3.07 11.40
C CYS A 68 -5.11 -4.07 10.30
N THR A 69 -6.30 -4.66 10.38
CA THR A 69 -6.89 -5.44 9.28
C THR A 69 -7.45 -4.50 8.23
N VAL A 70 -7.02 -4.66 6.98
CA VAL A 70 -7.44 -3.81 5.87
C VAL A 70 -8.75 -4.33 5.29
N HIS A 71 -9.73 -3.43 5.13
CA HIS A 71 -10.97 -3.71 4.40
C HIS A 71 -10.94 -3.08 3.02
N TYR A 72 -10.39 -1.87 2.90
CA TYR A 72 -10.21 -1.14 1.66
C TYR A 72 -8.81 -0.57 1.61
N SER A 73 -8.17 -0.66 0.44
CA SER A 73 -6.95 0.06 0.13
C SER A 73 -7.12 0.78 -1.20
N SER A 74 -6.68 2.02 -1.25
CA SER A 74 -6.88 2.91 -2.40
C SER A 74 -5.59 3.06 -3.19
N LEU A 75 -5.73 3.04 -4.52
CA LEU A 75 -4.61 3.29 -5.42
C LEU A 75 -4.37 4.79 -5.58
N ASN A 76 -3.10 5.18 -5.49
CA ASN A 76 -2.65 6.53 -5.70
C ASN A 76 -1.78 6.65 -6.95
N PHE A 77 -1.57 7.89 -7.43
CA PHE A 77 -0.75 8.13 -8.63
C PHE A 77 0.67 7.57 -8.48
N ARG A 78 1.22 7.61 -7.26
CA ARG A 78 2.52 7.01 -6.92
C ARG A 78 2.55 5.51 -7.27
N ASP A 79 1.52 4.77 -6.88
CA ASP A 79 1.43 3.32 -7.08
C ASP A 79 1.44 2.98 -8.56
N VAL A 80 0.66 3.71 -9.36
CA VAL A 80 0.61 3.52 -10.82
C VAL A 80 1.94 3.88 -11.49
N MET A 81 2.60 4.97 -11.05
CA MET A 81 3.89 5.38 -11.60
C MET A 81 5.01 4.38 -11.27
N LEU A 82 5.02 3.82 -10.06
CA LEU A 82 5.94 2.75 -9.67
C LEU A 82 5.65 1.47 -10.46
N ALA A 83 4.39 1.04 -10.50
CA ALA A 83 3.97 -0.17 -11.19
C ALA A 83 4.27 -0.14 -12.70
N SER A 84 4.08 1.02 -13.34
CA SER A 84 4.39 1.22 -14.77
C SER A 84 5.87 1.47 -15.06
N GLY A 85 6.74 1.55 -14.05
CA GLY A 85 8.17 1.85 -14.21
C GLY A 85 8.49 3.30 -14.60
N LYS A 86 7.49 4.19 -14.64
CA LYS A 86 7.68 5.62 -14.95
C LYS A 86 8.31 6.40 -13.80
N LEU A 87 8.18 5.90 -12.56
CA LEU A 87 8.88 6.41 -11.39
C LEU A 87 9.84 5.33 -10.89
N PRO A 88 11.17 5.54 -10.97
CA PRO A 88 12.14 4.60 -10.42
C PRO A 88 12.09 4.59 -8.89
N ALA A 89 12.21 3.41 -8.28
CA ALA A 89 12.18 3.23 -6.82
C ALA A 89 13.26 4.07 -6.11
N GLU A 90 14.40 4.27 -6.76
CA GLU A 90 15.52 5.09 -6.29
C GLU A 90 15.11 6.53 -6.01
N ALA A 91 14.14 7.08 -6.74
CA ALA A 91 13.67 8.46 -6.55
C ALA A 91 12.95 8.66 -5.20
N LEU A 92 12.54 7.57 -4.55
CA LEU A 92 11.88 7.58 -3.25
C LEU A 92 12.85 7.33 -2.08
N ARG A 93 14.07 6.85 -2.35
CA ARG A 93 15.09 6.63 -1.31
C ARG A 93 15.42 7.95 -0.60
N GLY A 94 15.31 7.96 0.73
CA GLY A 94 15.62 9.12 1.58
C GLY A 94 14.57 10.25 1.60
N LYS A 95 13.44 10.11 0.89
CA LYS A 95 12.33 11.08 0.89
C LYS A 95 11.07 10.56 1.58
N VAL A 96 10.96 9.24 1.74
CA VAL A 96 10.02 8.60 2.65
C VAL A 96 10.66 8.59 4.04
N ILE A 97 9.89 8.83 5.10
CA ILE A 97 10.37 8.80 6.49
C ILE A 97 10.95 7.41 6.73
N TYR A 98 12.28 7.30 6.73
CA TYR A 98 12.96 6.01 6.82
C TYR A 98 13.01 5.61 8.29
N PHE A 99 11.93 5.02 8.79
CA PHE A 99 11.97 4.27 10.04
C PHE A 99 11.29 2.92 9.82
N VAL A 100 12.02 1.93 9.31
CA VAL A 100 11.97 0.52 9.73
C VAL A 100 13.07 -0.26 8.99
N CYS A 101 13.85 -1.01 9.78
CA CYS A 101 14.78 -2.10 9.44
C CYS A 101 15.75 -1.91 8.25
N LYS A 102 16.93 -1.38 8.56
CA LYS A 102 18.15 -1.47 7.72
C LYS A 102 18.67 -2.90 7.48
N ASP A 103 18.08 -3.87 8.17
CA ASP A 103 18.39 -5.29 8.00
C ASP A 103 17.15 -5.97 7.45
N LEU A 104 17.15 -6.32 6.16
CA LEU A 104 16.66 -7.60 5.62
C LEU A 104 16.74 -7.55 4.09
N ALA A 105 17.21 -8.65 3.51
CA ALA A 105 17.40 -8.89 2.08
C ALA A 105 16.09 -8.96 1.26
N HIS A 106 15.03 -8.28 1.69
CA HIS A 106 13.73 -8.26 1.04
C HIS A 106 13.57 -6.96 0.26
N LYS A 107 13.23 -7.09 -1.03
CA LYS A 107 12.76 -5.98 -1.85
C LYS A 107 11.55 -5.37 -1.14
N GLU A 108 11.67 -4.12 -0.67
CA GLU A 108 10.55 -3.38 -0.08
C GLU A 108 9.46 -3.22 -1.16
N CYS A 109 8.27 -3.77 -0.94
CA CYS A 109 7.13 -3.42 -1.78
C CYS A 109 6.76 -1.97 -1.50
N LEU A 110 6.68 -1.14 -2.54
CA LEU A 110 6.44 0.30 -2.44
C LEU A 110 4.98 0.68 -2.75
N ILE A 111 4.13 -0.29 -3.06
CA ILE A 111 2.74 -0.10 -3.48
C ILE A 111 1.82 0.04 -2.27
N GLY A 112 0.88 0.99 -2.35
CA GLY A 112 -0.16 1.23 -1.36
C GLY A 112 0.32 2.18 -0.27
N ILE A 113 -0.42 3.28 -0.10
CA ILE A 113 -0.09 4.34 0.88
C ILE A 113 -1.22 4.69 1.82
N GLU A 114 -2.41 4.12 1.62
CA GLU A 114 -3.54 4.37 2.49
C GLU A 114 -4.46 3.17 2.54
N PHE A 115 -5.25 3.13 3.61
CA PHE A 115 -6.22 2.08 3.84
C PHE A 115 -7.35 2.57 4.75
N ALA A 116 -8.44 1.81 4.77
CA ALA A 116 -9.45 1.84 5.81
C ALA A 116 -9.77 0.42 6.27
N GLY A 117 -10.02 0.26 7.56
CA GLY A 117 -10.21 -1.05 8.16
C GLY A 117 -10.46 -0.99 9.65
N ARG A 118 -9.90 -1.97 10.38
CA ARG A 118 -10.07 -2.08 11.83
C ARG A 118 -8.73 -2.29 12.53
N ASN A 119 -8.53 -1.61 13.65
CA ASN A 119 -7.35 -1.81 14.49
C ASN A 119 -7.47 -3.09 15.33
N SER A 120 -6.47 -3.36 16.18
CA SER A 120 -6.43 -4.57 17.02
C SER A 120 -7.57 -4.67 18.03
N GLU A 121 -8.16 -3.53 18.42
CA GLU A 121 -9.33 -3.44 19.30
C GLU A 121 -10.67 -3.54 18.53
N GLY A 122 -10.64 -3.68 17.20
CA GLY A 122 -11.82 -3.75 16.35
C GLY A 122 -12.45 -2.40 15.98
N LYS A 123 -11.85 -1.28 16.39
CA LYS A 123 -12.30 0.09 16.07
C LYS A 123 -12.10 0.39 14.59
N ARG A 124 -13.07 1.08 13.97
CA ARG A 124 -12.94 1.53 12.58
C ARG A 124 -11.90 2.63 12.46
N VAL A 125 -10.89 2.40 11.65
CA VAL A 125 -9.77 3.32 11.42
C VAL A 125 -9.50 3.51 9.94
N MET A 126 -8.99 4.67 9.58
CA MET A 126 -8.40 4.98 8.28
C MET A 126 -7.01 5.56 8.51
N GLY A 127 -6.09 5.39 7.57
CA GLY A 127 -4.73 5.86 7.81
C GLY A 127 -3.85 5.91 6.58
N VAL A 128 -2.71 6.58 6.77
CA VAL A 128 -1.61 6.65 5.81
C VAL A 128 -0.52 5.70 6.26
N VAL A 129 0.03 4.94 5.33
CA VAL A 129 1.21 4.09 5.54
C VAL A 129 2.27 4.46 4.50
N GLU A 130 3.53 4.23 4.84
CA GLU A 130 4.64 4.57 3.95
C GLU A 130 4.62 3.74 2.66
N ASN A 131 4.30 2.45 2.80
CA ASN A 131 4.27 1.44 1.75
C ASN A 131 3.47 0.21 2.23
N GLN A 132 3.28 -0.78 1.34
CA GLN A 132 2.53 -2.01 1.60
C GLN A 132 1.09 -1.80 2.08
N GLY A 133 0.46 -0.68 1.74
CA GLY A 133 -0.93 -0.42 2.09
C GLY A 133 -1.93 -1.32 1.36
N LEU A 134 -1.55 -1.81 0.18
CA LEU A 134 -2.35 -2.73 -0.62
C LEU A 134 -2.13 -4.16 -0.12
N ALA A 135 -2.66 -4.44 1.08
CA ALA A 135 -2.42 -5.65 1.85
C ALA A 135 -3.67 -6.13 2.58
N SER A 136 -3.61 -7.35 3.15
CA SER A 136 -4.65 -7.88 4.06
C SER A 136 -4.53 -7.30 5.46
N GLU A 137 -3.31 -7.03 5.90
CA GLU A 137 -2.98 -6.37 7.17
C GLU A 137 -1.90 -5.33 6.94
N VAL A 138 -1.95 -4.25 7.72
CA VAL A 138 -0.91 -3.22 7.76
C VAL A 138 -0.51 -2.95 9.21
N PHE A 139 0.72 -2.50 9.37
CA PHE A 139 1.27 -2.08 10.64
C PHE A 139 1.49 -0.58 10.55
N ALA A 140 0.52 0.17 11.09
CA ALA A 140 0.47 1.61 10.96
C ALA A 140 1.06 2.29 12.20
N GLU A 141 1.71 3.43 11.98
CA GLU A 141 2.11 4.31 13.08
C GLU A 141 0.86 4.99 13.66
N PRO A 142 0.66 4.98 14.99
CA PRO A 142 -0.54 5.57 15.61
C PRO A 142 -0.78 7.04 15.23
N TYR A 143 0.27 7.81 14.96
CA TYR A 143 0.18 9.21 14.54
C TYR A 143 -0.41 9.43 13.14
N PHE A 144 -0.45 8.38 12.31
CA PHE A 144 -1.04 8.40 10.96
C PHE A 144 -2.35 7.60 10.89
N LEU A 145 -2.92 7.25 12.05
CA LEU A 145 -4.24 6.64 12.17
C LEU A 145 -5.28 7.67 12.60
N PHE A 146 -6.44 7.61 11.95
CA PHE A 146 -7.58 8.45 12.24
C PHE A 146 -8.81 7.58 12.47
N ASP A 147 -9.65 8.00 13.41
CA ASP A 147 -10.93 7.36 13.64
C ASP A 147 -11.86 7.60 12.45
N VAL A 148 -12.55 6.55 12.00
CA VAL A 148 -13.58 6.69 10.97
C VAL A 148 -14.86 7.21 11.62
N PRO A 149 -15.41 8.36 11.17
CA PRO A 149 -16.66 8.91 11.69
C PRO A 149 -17.81 7.91 11.62
N GLU A 150 -18.76 8.01 12.56
CA GLU A 150 -19.83 7.02 12.65
C GLU A 150 -20.69 6.91 11.38
N SER A 151 -20.92 8.06 10.75
CA SER A 151 -21.72 8.24 9.53
C SER A 151 -21.01 7.80 8.25
N TRP A 152 -19.72 7.43 8.30
CA TRP A 152 -18.95 7.06 7.12
C TRP A 152 -18.89 5.55 6.94
N SER A 153 -18.98 5.11 5.69
CA SER A 153 -18.59 3.75 5.32
C SER A 153 -17.05 3.63 5.36
N LEU A 154 -16.53 2.41 5.46
CA LEU A 154 -15.09 2.19 5.32
C LEU A 154 -14.61 2.46 3.88
N GLU A 155 -15.49 2.33 2.89
CA GLU A 155 -15.20 2.64 1.49
C GLU A 155 -14.94 4.14 1.33
N ASP A 156 -15.85 4.99 1.82
CA ASP A 156 -15.68 6.44 1.79
C ASP A 156 -14.43 6.87 2.57
N ALA A 157 -14.22 6.26 3.74
CA ALA A 157 -13.06 6.55 4.59
C ALA A 157 -11.73 6.23 3.90
N ALA A 158 -11.67 5.22 3.02
CA ALA A 158 -10.45 4.88 2.30
C ALA A 158 -10.02 5.93 1.26
N THR A 159 -10.88 6.91 0.94
CA THR A 159 -10.60 7.94 -0.07
C THR A 159 -9.96 9.21 0.50
N VAL A 160 -9.89 9.33 1.82
CA VAL A 160 -9.59 10.58 2.53
C VAL A 160 -8.12 10.76 2.90
N PRO A 161 -7.42 9.78 3.50
CA PRO A 161 -6.13 10.00 4.17
C PRO A 161 -5.07 10.66 3.28
N ALA A 162 -4.73 10.06 2.13
CA ALA A 162 -3.63 10.53 1.30
C ALA A 162 -3.92 11.90 0.69
N VAL A 163 -5.13 12.10 0.14
CA VAL A 163 -5.49 13.33 -0.58
C VAL A 163 -5.62 14.52 0.38
N TYR A 164 -6.29 14.35 1.52
CA TYR A 164 -6.46 15.44 2.47
C TYR A 164 -5.18 15.74 3.25
N CYS A 165 -4.37 14.75 3.62
CA CYS A 165 -3.05 15.02 4.20
C CYS A 165 -2.18 15.84 3.24
N THR A 166 -2.18 15.49 1.94
CA THR A 166 -1.45 16.24 0.90
C THR A 166 -1.93 17.68 0.82
N VAL A 167 -3.24 17.89 0.76
CA VAL A 167 -3.86 19.22 0.61
C VAL A 167 -3.63 20.09 1.84
N TYR A 168 -3.86 19.58 3.05
CA TYR A 168 -3.64 20.34 4.27
C TYR A 168 -2.17 20.71 4.44
N TYR A 169 -1.25 19.79 4.14
CA TYR A 169 0.18 20.10 4.17
C TYR A 169 0.54 21.19 3.15
N ALA A 170 0.11 21.04 1.89
CA ALA A 170 0.46 21.97 0.82
C ALA A 170 -0.16 23.36 1.03
N LEU A 171 -1.46 23.44 1.31
CA LEU A 171 -2.19 24.70 1.35
C LEU A 171 -2.10 25.39 2.71
N VAL A 172 -2.27 24.64 3.81
CA VAL A 172 -2.35 25.25 5.15
C VAL A 172 -0.97 25.36 5.79
N VAL A 173 -0.22 24.26 5.84
CA VAL A 173 1.08 24.23 6.53
C VAL A 173 2.16 24.96 5.74
N ARG A 174 2.23 24.75 4.42
CA ARG A 174 3.27 25.34 3.56
C ARG A 174 2.81 26.59 2.83
N GLY A 175 1.57 26.61 2.34
CA GLY A 175 1.00 27.71 1.57
C GLY A 175 0.42 28.83 2.43
N HIS A 176 0.11 28.57 3.70
CA HIS A 176 -0.49 29.52 4.64
C HIS A 176 -1.72 30.26 4.08
N ILE A 177 -2.60 29.53 3.38
CA ILE A 177 -3.79 30.11 2.74
C ILE A 177 -4.68 30.89 3.73
N LYS A 178 -5.27 31.99 3.26
CA LYS A 178 -6.15 32.86 4.03
C LYS A 178 -7.44 33.14 3.27
N ARG A 179 -8.45 33.57 4.02
CA ARG A 179 -9.73 34.02 3.47
C ARG A 179 -9.52 35.15 2.48
N GLY A 180 -10.15 35.05 1.31
CA GLY A 180 -10.04 36.03 0.23
C GLY A 180 -8.87 35.80 -0.72
N ASP A 181 -7.95 34.88 -0.42
CA ASP A 181 -6.87 34.52 -1.35
C ASP A 181 -7.44 33.92 -2.65
N SER A 182 -6.71 34.11 -3.76
CA SER A 182 -7.00 33.44 -5.03
C SER A 182 -6.07 32.26 -5.23
N ILE A 183 -6.61 31.10 -5.59
CA ILE A 183 -5.86 29.86 -5.80
C ILE A 183 -6.17 29.24 -7.16
N LEU A 184 -5.14 28.76 -7.87
CA LEU A 184 -5.27 27.94 -9.06
C LEU A 184 -5.01 26.47 -8.69
N ILE A 185 -6.02 25.62 -8.86
CA ILE A 185 -5.97 24.17 -8.59
C ILE A 185 -5.94 23.44 -9.93
N HIS A 186 -4.82 22.81 -10.27
CA HIS A 186 -4.75 21.97 -11.45
C HIS A 186 -5.48 20.64 -11.25
N SER A 187 -6.06 20.12 -12.34
CA SER A 187 -6.73 18.80 -12.36
C SER A 187 -7.83 18.65 -11.30
N GLY A 188 -8.76 19.62 -11.24
CA GLY A 188 -9.81 19.69 -10.22
C GLY A 188 -10.75 18.48 -10.15
N SER A 189 -10.85 17.71 -11.24
CA SER A 189 -11.62 16.48 -11.29
C SER A 189 -10.94 15.28 -10.62
N GLY A 190 -9.63 15.34 -10.32
CA GLY A 190 -8.89 14.28 -9.63
C GLY A 190 -9.00 14.37 -8.10
N GLY A 191 -8.66 13.29 -7.38
CA GLY A 191 -8.84 13.20 -5.92
C GLY A 191 -8.19 14.35 -5.12
N VAL A 192 -6.91 14.65 -5.38
CA VAL A 192 -6.23 15.80 -4.75
C VAL A 192 -6.89 17.12 -5.14
N GLY A 193 -7.33 17.26 -6.39
CA GLY A 193 -8.01 18.46 -6.88
C GLY A 193 -9.35 18.70 -6.17
N GLN A 194 -10.17 17.66 -6.03
CA GLN A 194 -11.45 17.71 -5.31
C GLN A 194 -11.24 18.06 -3.83
N ALA A 195 -10.28 17.41 -3.15
CA ALA A 195 -9.95 17.73 -1.76
C ALA A 195 -9.42 19.17 -1.61
N ALA A 196 -8.58 19.64 -2.55
CA ALA A 196 -8.06 21.01 -2.56
C ALA A 196 -9.18 22.05 -2.73
N ILE A 197 -10.15 21.78 -3.63
CA ILE A 197 -11.31 22.64 -3.82
C ILE A 197 -12.13 22.71 -2.53
N ALA A 198 -12.42 21.57 -1.91
CA ALA A 198 -13.18 21.51 -0.66
C ALA A 198 -12.53 22.32 0.47
N VAL A 199 -11.21 22.16 0.66
CA VAL A 199 -10.46 22.90 1.67
C VAL A 199 -10.36 24.40 1.33
N ALA A 200 -10.10 24.76 0.08
CA ALA A 200 -10.02 26.17 -0.31
C ALA A 200 -11.38 26.89 -0.16
N LEU A 201 -12.50 26.20 -0.46
CA LEU A 201 -13.84 26.72 -0.23
C LEU A 201 -14.12 26.95 1.26
N SER A 202 -13.71 26.02 2.13
CA SER A 202 -13.93 26.16 3.59
C SER A 202 -13.13 27.33 4.20
N TYR A 203 -12.01 27.72 3.58
CA TYR A 203 -11.24 28.92 3.93
C TYR A 203 -11.78 30.20 3.28
N GLY A 204 -12.76 30.12 2.38
CA GLY A 204 -13.33 31.28 1.69
C GLY A 204 -12.39 31.89 0.65
N CYS A 205 -11.60 31.06 -0.04
CA CYS A 205 -10.75 31.49 -1.15
C CYS A 205 -11.53 31.59 -2.47
N LYS A 206 -11.03 32.39 -3.41
CA LYS A 206 -11.46 32.39 -4.81
C LYS A 206 -10.71 31.31 -5.59
N ILE A 207 -11.42 30.39 -6.22
CA ILE A 207 -10.82 29.21 -6.85
C ILE A 207 -10.87 29.32 -8.37
N TYR A 208 -9.75 29.02 -9.02
CA TYR A 208 -9.66 28.69 -10.43
C TYR A 208 -9.25 27.23 -10.55
N THR A 209 -9.81 26.49 -11.50
CA THR A 209 -9.40 25.10 -11.72
C THR A 209 -9.31 24.74 -13.19
N THR A 210 -8.53 23.71 -13.48
CA THR A 210 -8.43 23.11 -14.81
C THR A 210 -8.94 21.67 -14.73
N VAL A 211 -9.59 21.20 -15.78
CA VAL A 211 -10.09 19.83 -15.92
C VAL A 211 -9.64 19.26 -17.27
N GLY A 212 -9.41 17.95 -17.34
CA GLY A 212 -9.17 17.27 -18.61
C GLY A 212 -10.50 17.13 -19.37
N GLY A 213 -10.48 17.49 -20.66
CA GLY A 213 -11.57 17.21 -21.60
C GLY A 213 -11.47 15.82 -22.21
#